data_AF-A0A260YMW9-F1
#
_entry.id   AF-A0A260YMW9-F1
#
_cell.length_a   1.000
_cell.length_b   1.000
_cell.length_c   1.000
_cell.angle_alpha   90.00
_cell.angle_beta   90.00
_cell.angle_gamma   90.00
#
_symmetry.space_group_name_H-M   'P 1'
#
loop_
_entity.id
_entity.type
_entity.pdbx_description
1 polymer ?
#
loop_
_entity_poly.entity_id
_entity_poly.type
_entity_poly.pdbx_seq_one_letter_code
_entity_poly.pdbx_strand_id
1 'polypeptide(L)'
;MKIVYLLIAIPIVFASEQSVRVVGKLTCHGHPAQYAELQLVSKFSIGGEAFARNIFTDPAGNFNIAGYIDPSSWSKIDARLYVWHKCYEKPYEHSDPCSNWFEIKIPGIYVNDGPFAKKKWDLGEVKLEKPRSGQQLDSCD
;
A
#
# COMPACT_ATOMS: atom_id res chain seq x y z
N MET A 1 -21.67 0.26 -58.21
CA MET A 1 -20.52 -0.08 -57.34
C MET A 1 -20.93 0.19 -55.90
N LYS A 2 -21.13 -0.84 -55.08
CA LYS A 2 -21.52 -0.70 -53.66
C LYS A 2 -20.25 -0.74 -52.82
N ILE A 3 -19.82 0.42 -52.31
CA ILE A 3 -18.72 0.52 -51.35
C ILE A 3 -19.29 0.10 -49.99
N VAL A 4 -18.87 -1.06 -49.50
CA VAL A 4 -19.20 -1.55 -48.17
C VAL A 4 -18.14 -1.00 -47.22
N TYR A 5 -18.51 -0.02 -46.39
CA TYR A 5 -17.65 0.46 -45.30
C TYR A 5 -17.71 -0.56 -44.16
N LEU A 6 -16.64 -1.33 -43.99
CA LEU A 6 -16.45 -2.19 -42.83
C LEU A 6 -16.10 -1.28 -41.63
N LEU A 7 -17.10 -0.89 -40.84
CA LEU A 7 -16.90 -0.21 -39.55
C LEU A 7 -16.27 -1.21 -38.58
N ILE A 8 -14.94 -1.29 -38.56
CA ILE A 8 -14.21 -1.97 -37.50
C ILE A 8 -14.33 -1.09 -36.27
N ALA A 9 -15.28 -1.40 -35.39
CA ALA A 9 -15.32 -0.82 -34.05
C ALA A 9 -14.11 -1.36 -33.29
N ILE A 10 -13.01 -0.59 -33.29
CA ILE A 10 -11.88 -0.85 -32.40
C ILE A 10 -12.41 -0.59 -30.98
N PRO A 11 -12.53 -1.61 -30.10
CA PRO A 11 -12.90 -1.34 -28.73
C PRO A 11 -11.79 -0.47 -28.15
N ILE A 12 -12.13 0.75 -27.76
CA ILE A 12 -11.22 1.62 -27.03
C ILE A 12 -11.03 0.95 -25.67
N VAL A 13 -9.91 0.25 -25.52
CA VAL A 13 -9.54 -0.38 -24.24
C VAL A 13 -9.14 0.76 -23.31
N PHE A 14 -10.08 1.25 -22.51
CA PHE A 14 -9.81 2.22 -21.46
C PHE A 14 -9.25 1.49 -20.24
N ALA A 15 -7.93 1.32 -20.16
CA ALA A 15 -7.30 1.06 -18.87
C ALA A 15 -7.69 2.23 -17.94
N SER A 16 -8.44 1.92 -16.88
CA SER A 16 -8.90 2.93 -15.92
C SER A 16 -7.98 2.90 -14.72
N GLU A 17 -7.54 4.09 -14.29
CA GLU A 17 -6.82 4.27 -13.03
C GLU A 17 -7.52 3.55 -11.88
N GLN A 18 -6.76 3.07 -10.90
CA GLN A 18 -7.29 2.47 -9.70
C GLN A 18 -6.71 3.13 -8.46
N SER A 19 -7.52 3.27 -7.43
CA SER A 19 -7.16 4.01 -6.22
C SER A 19 -7.55 3.29 -4.94
N VAL A 20 -6.76 3.54 -3.90
CA VAL A 20 -6.93 2.95 -2.57
C VAL A 20 -6.73 4.02 -1.50
N ARG A 21 -7.48 3.90 -0.41
CA ARG A 21 -7.28 4.67 0.81
C ARG A 21 -7.33 3.76 2.04
N VAL A 22 -6.31 3.85 2.87
CA VAL A 22 -6.19 3.09 4.12
C VAL A 22 -6.01 4.05 5.28
N VAL A 23 -6.73 3.79 6.37
CA VAL A 23 -6.54 4.46 7.64
C VAL A 23 -6.28 3.44 8.74
N GLY A 24 -5.64 3.88 9.81
CA GLY A 24 -5.42 3.04 10.98
C GLY A 24 -4.50 3.69 11.98
N LYS A 25 -4.04 2.90 12.94
CA LYS A 25 -3.12 3.31 13.99
C LYS A 25 -2.04 2.27 14.19
N LEU A 26 -0.79 2.71 14.28
CA LEU A 26 0.35 1.87 14.64
C LEU A 26 0.75 2.11 16.10
N THR A 27 0.98 1.04 16.83
CA THR A 27 1.45 1.06 18.22
C THR A 27 2.68 0.18 18.40
N CYS A 28 3.51 0.53 19.36
CA CYS A 28 4.70 -0.21 19.76
C CYS A 28 4.74 -0.23 21.29
N HIS A 29 4.66 -1.41 21.90
CA HIS A 29 4.70 -1.57 23.36
C HIS A 29 3.67 -0.70 24.10
N GLY A 30 2.47 -0.57 23.53
CA GLY A 30 1.38 0.24 24.09
C GLY A 30 1.51 1.75 23.86
N HIS A 31 2.59 2.22 23.24
CA HIS A 31 2.78 3.62 22.85
C HIS A 31 2.48 3.84 21.36
N PRO A 32 2.10 5.06 20.95
CA PRO A 32 2.05 5.42 19.53
C PRO A 32 3.37 5.14 18.81
N ALA A 33 3.31 4.42 17.69
CA ALA A 33 4.46 4.28 16.80
C ALA A 33 4.52 5.51 15.89
N GLN A 34 5.26 6.52 16.32
CA GLN A 34 5.38 7.80 15.64
C GLN A 34 6.33 7.71 14.46
N TYR A 35 6.01 8.42 13.38
CA TYR A 35 6.88 8.58 12.21
C TYR A 35 7.34 7.26 11.56
N ALA A 36 6.53 6.20 11.66
CA ALA A 36 6.72 4.97 10.90
C ALA A 36 6.38 5.23 9.43
N GLU A 37 7.26 4.83 8.52
CA GLU A 37 7.08 5.06 7.08
C GLU A 37 6.08 4.07 6.48
N LEU A 38 5.25 4.58 5.59
CA LEU A 38 4.19 3.87 4.90
C LEU A 38 4.32 4.06 3.39
N GLN A 39 4.12 2.97 2.66
CA GLN A 39 4.00 3.00 1.20
C GLN A 39 2.82 2.18 0.71
N LEU A 40 2.21 2.62 -0.38
CA LEU A 40 1.28 1.78 -1.15
C LEU A 40 1.99 1.24 -2.37
N VAL A 41 1.95 -0.08 -2.53
CA VAL A 41 2.63 -0.81 -3.61
C VAL A 41 1.62 -1.68 -4.34
N SER A 42 1.59 -1.59 -5.67
CA SER A 42 0.87 -2.54 -6.52
C SER A 42 1.82 -3.67 -6.89
N LYS A 43 1.54 -4.90 -6.49
CA LYS A 43 2.33 -6.07 -6.89
C LYS A 43 1.84 -6.64 -8.22
N PHE A 44 2.78 -6.91 -9.13
CA PHE A 44 2.54 -7.70 -10.34
C PHE A 44 3.31 -9.02 -10.26
N SER A 45 3.28 -9.84 -11.33
CA SER A 45 3.98 -11.13 -11.39
C SER A 45 5.50 -11.01 -11.24
N ILE A 46 6.09 -9.87 -11.61
CA ILE A 46 7.51 -9.53 -11.38
C ILE A 46 7.57 -8.11 -10.83
N GLY A 47 8.06 -7.97 -9.59
CA GLY A 47 8.24 -6.66 -8.94
C GLY A 47 6.96 -6.01 -8.40
N GLY A 48 7.11 -4.80 -7.88
CA GLY A 48 6.01 -3.98 -7.40
C GLY A 48 6.25 -2.50 -7.71
N GLU A 49 5.17 -1.78 -8.00
CA GLU A 49 5.20 -0.35 -8.29
C GLU A 49 4.62 0.43 -7.12
N ALA A 50 5.45 1.24 -6.47
CA ALA A 50 5.02 2.09 -5.36
C ALA A 50 4.32 3.35 -5.90
N PHE A 51 3.07 3.55 -5.50
CA PHE A 51 2.18 4.63 -5.97
C PHE A 51 1.76 5.61 -4.86
N ALA A 52 2.21 5.41 -3.63
CA ALA A 52 2.24 6.41 -2.57
C ALA A 52 3.48 6.16 -1.68
N ARG A 53 4.28 7.20 -1.40
CA ARG A 53 5.56 7.14 -0.65
C ARG A 53 5.75 8.37 0.22
N ASN A 54 6.75 8.35 1.11
CA ASN A 54 7.08 9.44 2.03
C ASN A 54 5.89 9.85 2.91
N ILE A 55 5.06 8.88 3.28
CA ILE A 55 3.94 9.07 4.20
C ILE A 55 4.33 8.44 5.53
N PHE A 56 4.03 9.13 6.61
CA PHE A 56 4.43 8.72 7.95
C PHE A 56 3.22 8.74 8.90
N THR A 57 3.25 7.90 9.92
CA THR A 57 2.31 8.03 11.04
C THR A 57 2.50 9.37 11.78
N ASP A 58 1.41 9.91 12.29
CA ASP A 58 1.41 11.12 13.11
C ASP A 58 1.97 10.86 14.53
N PRO A 59 2.14 11.89 15.38
CA PRO A 59 2.62 11.72 16.76
C PRO A 59 1.71 10.85 17.65
N ALA A 60 0.45 10.66 17.26
CA ALA A 60 -0.49 9.76 17.93
C ALA A 60 -0.52 8.35 17.29
N GLY A 61 0.37 8.09 16.32
CA GLY A 61 0.51 6.82 15.62
C GLY A 61 -0.55 6.58 14.54
N ASN A 62 -1.44 7.55 14.27
CA ASN A 62 -2.46 7.39 13.25
C ASN A 62 -1.90 7.65 11.86
N PHE A 63 -2.51 7.03 10.86
CA PHE A 63 -2.20 7.30 9.47
C PHE A 63 -3.45 7.34 8.61
N ASN A 64 -3.33 8.05 7.49
CA ASN A 64 -4.32 8.12 6.44
C ASN A 64 -3.58 8.27 5.11
N ILE A 65 -3.37 7.13 4.43
CA ILE A 65 -2.64 7.05 3.18
C ILE A 65 -3.61 6.79 2.04
N ALA A 66 -3.45 7.52 0.95
CA ALA A 66 -4.20 7.32 -0.28
C ALA A 66 -3.27 7.47 -1.48
N GLY A 67 -3.59 6.76 -2.55
CA GLY A 67 -2.85 6.83 -3.80
C GLY A 67 -3.66 6.20 -4.94
N TYR A 68 -3.21 6.47 -6.15
CA TYR A 68 -3.75 5.88 -7.36
C TYR A 68 -2.64 5.52 -8.33
N ILE A 69 -2.94 4.60 -9.24
CA ILE A 69 -2.03 4.08 -10.26
C ILE A 69 -2.84 3.73 -11.50
N ASP A 70 -2.25 3.87 -12.69
CA ASP A 70 -2.80 3.34 -13.93
C ASP A 70 -2.28 1.91 -14.14
N PRO A 71 -3.10 0.87 -13.93
CA PRO A 71 -2.63 -0.49 -14.07
C PRO A 71 -2.40 -0.83 -15.54
N SER A 72 -1.25 -1.46 -15.83
CA SER A 72 -0.95 -2.01 -17.16
C SER A 72 -1.85 -3.19 -17.57
N SER A 73 -2.73 -3.65 -16.68
CA SER A 73 -3.69 -4.72 -16.93
C SER A 73 -5.11 -4.33 -16.53
N TRP A 74 -6.10 -4.99 -17.11
CA TRP A 74 -7.53 -4.79 -16.80
C TRP A 74 -7.94 -5.35 -15.42
N SER A 75 -7.06 -6.11 -14.76
CA SER A 75 -7.39 -6.73 -13.47
C SER A 75 -7.24 -5.72 -12.33
N LYS A 76 -8.00 -5.92 -11.25
CA LYS A 76 -7.77 -5.18 -10.00
C LYS A 76 -6.32 -5.31 -9.56
N ILE A 77 -5.71 -4.18 -9.23
CA ILE A 77 -4.36 -4.16 -8.65
C ILE A 77 -4.27 -5.01 -7.38
N ASP A 78 -3.13 -5.68 -7.20
CA ASP A 78 -2.79 -6.30 -5.91
C ASP A 78 -2.16 -5.24 -5.00
N ALA A 79 -3.01 -4.39 -4.44
CA ALA A 79 -2.59 -3.29 -3.58
C ALA A 79 -2.11 -3.80 -2.21
N ARG A 80 -0.92 -3.36 -1.80
CA ARG A 80 -0.27 -3.68 -0.54
C ARG A 80 0.07 -2.40 0.22
N LEU A 81 -0.15 -2.42 1.54
CA LEU A 81 0.39 -1.42 2.46
C LEU A 81 1.71 -1.96 3.01
N TYR A 82 2.81 -1.27 2.71
CA TYR A 82 4.11 -1.56 3.29
C TYR A 82 4.32 -0.65 4.50
N VAL A 83 4.86 -1.21 5.57
CA VAL A 83 5.09 -0.51 6.84
C VAL A 83 6.54 -0.74 7.26
N TRP A 84 7.32 0.33 7.35
CA TRP A 84 8.66 0.32 7.94
C TRP A 84 8.63 0.86 9.35
N HIS A 85 9.32 0.19 10.27
CA HIS A 85 9.38 0.59 11.68
C HIS A 85 10.66 0.14 12.37
N LYS A 86 10.98 0.84 13.47
CA LYS A 86 12.07 0.51 14.40
C LYS A 86 11.58 -0.06 15.73
N CYS A 87 10.33 -0.56 15.76
CA CYS A 87 9.79 -1.27 16.91
C CYS A 87 10.27 -2.73 16.90
N TYR A 88 10.97 -3.16 17.95
CA TYR A 88 11.47 -4.52 18.12
C TYR A 88 10.74 -5.23 19.27
N GLU A 89 10.82 -6.56 19.30
CA GLU A 89 10.18 -7.38 20.34
C GLU A 89 10.65 -7.00 21.73
N LYS A 90 11.96 -6.76 21.89
CA LYS A 90 12.51 -6.22 23.13
C LYS A 90 12.79 -4.73 22.94
N PRO A 91 12.30 -3.85 23.84
CA PRO A 91 12.49 -2.41 23.74
C PRO A 91 13.96 -1.96 23.70
N TYR A 92 14.89 -2.77 24.22
CA TYR A 92 16.32 -2.46 24.27
C TYR A 92 17.09 -2.95 23.04
N GLU A 93 16.46 -3.76 22.17
CA GLU A 93 17.07 -4.20 20.92
C GLU A 93 16.86 -3.09 19.87
N HIS A 94 17.64 -2.02 19.96
CA HIS A 94 17.72 -1.02 18.90
C HIS A 94 18.87 -1.40 17.96
N SER A 95 18.59 -1.53 16.66
CA SER A 95 19.63 -1.68 15.65
C SER A 95 19.55 -0.51 14.67
N ASP A 96 19.84 0.72 15.13
CA ASP A 96 20.01 1.83 14.19
C ASP A 96 21.23 1.55 13.28
N PRO A 97 21.14 1.79 11.96
CA PRO A 97 20.07 2.47 11.22
C PRO A 97 18.95 1.55 10.71
N CYS A 98 19.03 0.25 10.94
CA CYS A 98 18.11 -0.75 10.40
C CYS A 98 16.64 -0.46 10.78
N SER A 99 15.75 -0.79 9.87
CA SER A 99 14.30 -0.80 10.11
C SER A 99 13.76 -2.15 9.70
N ASN A 100 12.77 -2.66 10.42
CA ASN A 100 11.97 -3.78 9.94
C ASN A 100 10.92 -3.28 8.96
N TRP A 101 10.56 -4.09 7.98
CA TRP A 101 9.40 -3.83 7.16
C TRP A 101 8.56 -5.08 6.94
N PHE A 102 7.25 -4.88 6.77
CA PHE A 102 6.32 -5.92 6.37
C PHE A 102 5.25 -5.33 5.45
N GLU A 103 4.52 -6.21 4.75
CA GLU A 103 3.40 -5.82 3.91
C GLU A 103 2.07 -6.38 4.42
N ILE A 104 1.00 -5.63 4.16
CA ILE A 104 -0.38 -6.04 4.41
C ILE A 104 -1.14 -5.97 3.10
N LYS A 105 -1.81 -7.06 2.72
CA LYS A 105 -2.69 -7.08 1.55
C LYS A 105 -3.95 -6.28 1.81
N ILE A 106 -4.24 -5.34 0.93
CA ILE A 106 -5.47 -4.55 0.94
C ILE A 106 -6.58 -5.39 0.29
N PRO A 107 -7.73 -5.62 0.95
CA PRO A 107 -8.80 -6.39 0.36
C PRO A 107 -9.30 -5.72 -0.93
N GLY A 108 -9.40 -6.49 -2.02
CA GLY A 108 -9.77 -5.97 -3.34
C GLY A 108 -11.16 -5.32 -3.42
N ILE A 109 -11.99 -5.46 -2.39
CA ILE A 109 -13.25 -4.74 -2.23
C ILE A 109 -13.03 -3.23 -1.94
N TYR A 110 -11.87 -2.83 -1.42
CA TYR A 110 -11.52 -1.44 -1.14
C TYR A 110 -10.73 -0.77 -2.27
N VAL A 111 -10.36 -1.52 -3.30
CA VAL A 111 -9.86 -0.96 -4.57
C VAL A 111 -11.01 -0.32 -5.33
N ASN A 112 -10.79 0.90 -5.82
CA ASN A 112 -11.76 1.72 -6.54
C ASN A 112 -11.26 1.98 -7.96
N ASP A 113 -12.17 2.07 -8.91
CA ASP A 113 -11.85 2.58 -10.24
C ASP A 113 -11.89 4.12 -10.24
N GLY A 114 -10.97 4.71 -10.99
CA GLY A 114 -10.64 6.12 -11.04
C GLY A 114 -9.56 6.54 -10.03
N PRO A 115 -9.07 7.79 -10.14
CA PRO A 115 -7.95 8.31 -9.34
C PRO A 115 -8.34 8.63 -7.89
N PHE A 116 -9.63 8.62 -7.57
CA PHE A 116 -10.14 8.97 -6.25
C PHE A 116 -10.70 7.76 -5.50
N ALA A 117 -10.10 7.46 -4.35
CA ALA A 117 -10.51 6.35 -3.50
C ALA A 117 -11.83 6.65 -2.77
N LYS A 118 -12.94 6.17 -3.33
CA LYS A 118 -14.30 6.34 -2.78
C LYS A 118 -14.52 5.51 -1.51
N LYS A 119 -13.91 4.33 -1.45
CA LYS A 119 -13.96 3.42 -0.29
C LYS A 119 -12.69 3.58 0.55
N LYS A 120 -12.90 3.69 1.86
CA LYS A 120 -11.84 3.74 2.88
C LYS A 120 -11.75 2.37 3.55
N TRP A 121 -10.56 1.78 3.56
CA TRP A 121 -10.30 0.61 4.40
C TRP A 121 -9.77 1.06 5.76
N ASP A 122 -10.48 0.69 6.83
CA ASP A 122 -10.01 0.87 8.20
C ASP A 122 -9.26 -0.39 8.64
N LEU A 123 -7.94 -0.26 8.81
CA LEU A 123 -7.08 -1.35 9.27
C LEU A 123 -7.19 -1.56 10.79
N GLY A 124 -7.78 -0.60 11.52
CA GLY A 124 -7.78 -0.59 12.97
C GLY A 124 -6.40 -0.33 13.55
N GLU A 125 -6.14 -0.91 14.73
CA GLU A 125 -4.86 -0.82 15.42
C GLU A 125 -3.93 -1.99 15.07
N VAL A 126 -2.68 -1.66 14.78
CA VAL A 126 -1.61 -2.60 14.49
C VAL A 126 -0.48 -2.43 15.49
N LYS A 127 -0.26 -3.49 16.27
CA LYS A 127 0.88 -3.63 17.19
C LYS A 127 2.13 -4.08 16.43
N LEU A 128 3.23 -3.35 16.57
CA LEU A 128 4.47 -3.55 15.83
C LEU A 128 5.50 -4.40 16.59
N GLU A 129 5.35 -4.56 17.90
CA GLU A 129 6.32 -5.29 18.74
C GLU A 129 6.37 -6.80 18.47
N LYS A 130 5.36 -7.35 17.77
CA LYS A 130 5.34 -8.78 17.42
C LYS A 130 5.77 -8.96 15.97
N PRO A 131 6.86 -9.69 15.70
CA PRO A 131 7.25 -10.03 14.34
C PRO A 131 6.10 -10.67 13.56
N ARG A 132 5.90 -10.21 12.32
CA ARG A 132 4.89 -10.79 11.43
C ARG A 132 5.51 -11.77 10.46
N SER A 133 4.71 -12.75 10.04
CA SER A 133 5.09 -13.62 8.91
C SER A 133 5.35 -12.76 7.68
N GLY A 134 6.53 -12.94 7.06
CA GLY A 134 6.96 -12.14 5.91
C GLY A 134 7.63 -10.81 6.27
N GLN A 135 7.84 -10.49 7.55
CA GLN A 135 8.67 -9.35 7.95
C GLN A 135 10.12 -9.58 7.53
N GLN A 136 10.74 -8.53 7.01
CA GLN A 136 12.13 -8.51 6.60
C GLN A 136 12.87 -7.40 7.34
N LEU A 137 14.13 -7.64 7.67
CA LEU A 137 15.04 -6.61 8.13
C LEU A 137 15.56 -5.86 6.90
N ASP A 138 15.37 -4.54 6.87
CA ASP A 138 15.96 -3.67 5.85
C ASP A 138 17.46 -3.48 6.11
N SER A 139 18.19 -2.96 5.11
CA SER A 139 19.64 -2.76 5.22
C SER A 139 20.02 -1.84 6.38
N CYS A 140 21.13 -2.19 7.02
CA CYS A 140 21.65 -1.56 8.23
C CYS A 140 22.79 -0.57 7.95
N ASP A 141 22.87 -0.04 6.73
CA ASP A 141 24.05 0.68 6.21
C ASP A 141 23.99 2.20 6.41
#